data_AF-A0A015MF63-F1
#
_entry.id   AF-A0A015MF63-F1
#
_cell.length_a   1.000
_cell.length_b   1.000
_cell.length_c   1.000
_cell.angle_alpha   90.00
_cell.angle_beta   90.00
_cell.angle_gamma   90.00
#
_symmetry.space_group_name_H-M   'P 1'
#
loop_
_entity.id
_entity.type
_entity.pdbx_description
1 polymer ?
#
loop_
_entity_poly.entity_id
_entity_poly.type
_entity_poly.pdbx_seq_one_letter_code
_entity_poly.pdbx_strand_id
1 'polypeptide(L)'
;MEIDQEQTRRRNNKYASQEERAAALPKRGFTDESLRKAQEARRNNNTCGNCGQRGHYAKQCKNERVEGIHRTSAFQRNTPEYNVIEDLKNTRANATFSQIINISPEQRKIYHEGMRRYPQTD
;
A
#
# COMPACT_ATOMS: atom_id res chain seq x y z
N MET A 1 -41.42 22.92 24.86
CA MET A 1 -40.80 24.01 24.07
C MET A 1 -39.71 24.74 24.85
N GLU A 2 -39.93 25.14 26.11
CA GLU A 2 -38.90 25.81 26.93
C GLU A 2 -37.66 24.95 27.26
N ILE A 3 -37.85 23.64 27.51
CA ILE A 3 -36.74 22.71 27.79
C ILE A 3 -35.77 22.61 26.59
N ASP A 4 -36.31 22.66 25.37
CA ASP A 4 -35.53 22.59 24.13
C ASP A 4 -34.76 23.90 23.85
N GLN A 5 -35.37 25.04 24.17
CA GLN A 5 -34.71 26.36 24.15
C GLN A 5 -33.58 26.46 25.19
N GLU A 6 -33.77 25.90 26.38
CA GLU A 6 -32.73 25.89 27.40
C GLU A 6 -31.57 24.94 27.03
N GLN A 7 -31.87 23.79 26.40
CA GLN A 7 -30.83 22.88 25.90
C GLN A 7 -30.01 23.50 24.76
N THR A 8 -30.66 24.20 23.83
CA THR A 8 -29.97 24.92 22.74
C THR A 8 -29.12 26.07 23.28
N ARG A 9 -29.61 26.83 24.27
CA ARG A 9 -28.82 27.87 24.95
C ARG A 9 -27.58 27.31 25.64
N ARG A 10 -27.71 26.21 26.39
CA ARG A 10 -26.58 25.53 27.05
C ARG A 10 -25.56 25.02 26.04
N ARG A 11 -26.04 24.47 24.92
CA ARG A 11 -25.21 24.02 23.82
C ARG A 11 -24.43 25.19 23.21
N ASN A 12 -25.09 26.31 22.91
CA ASN A 12 -24.46 27.50 22.35
C ASN A 12 -23.43 28.11 23.31
N ASN A 13 -23.74 28.23 24.59
CA ASN A 13 -22.78 28.71 25.61
C ASN A 13 -21.57 27.77 25.74
N LYS A 14 -21.78 26.46 25.65
CA LYS A 14 -20.69 25.48 25.64
C LYS A 14 -19.80 25.65 24.41
N TYR A 15 -20.37 25.92 23.23
CA TYR A 15 -19.59 26.18 22.01
C TYR A 15 -18.86 27.53 22.06
N ALA A 16 -19.50 28.61 22.52
CA ALA A 16 -18.86 29.91 22.71
C ALA A 16 -17.63 29.83 23.64
N SER A 17 -17.75 29.12 24.78
CA SER A 17 -16.63 28.92 25.71
C SER A 17 -15.48 28.09 25.10
N GLN A 18 -15.77 27.22 24.13
CA GLN A 18 -14.76 26.44 23.40
C GLN A 18 -14.04 27.31 22.36
N GLU A 19 -14.78 28.19 21.66
CA GLU A 19 -14.20 29.14 20.70
C GLU A 19 -13.27 30.13 21.39
N GLU A 20 -13.68 30.68 22.55
CA GLU A 20 -12.83 31.55 23.38
C GLU A 20 -11.56 30.85 23.85
N ARG A 21 -11.67 29.59 24.32
CA ARG A 21 -10.52 28.75 24.69
C ARG A 21 -9.59 28.48 23.50
N ALA A 22 -10.14 28.23 22.31
CA ALA A 22 -9.36 28.02 21.10
C ALA A 22 -8.67 29.30 20.62
N ALA A 23 -9.31 30.46 20.80
CA ALA A 23 -8.74 31.77 20.48
C ALA A 23 -7.63 32.18 21.46
N ALA A 24 -7.74 31.79 22.73
CA ALA A 24 -6.73 32.04 23.77
C ALA A 24 -5.48 31.16 23.65
N LEU A 25 -5.53 30.07 22.88
CA LEU A 25 -4.35 29.23 22.63
C LEU A 25 -3.34 30.02 21.78
N PRO A 26 -2.05 30.06 22.17
CA PRO A 26 -1.02 30.69 21.35
C PRO A 26 -0.95 29.93 20.02
N LYS A 27 -1.18 30.63 18.90
CA LYS A 27 -1.07 30.09 17.53
C LYS A 27 0.40 29.79 17.16
N ARG A 28 1.08 28.93 17.92
CA ARG A 28 2.42 28.45 17.60
C ARG A 28 2.32 27.49 16.42
N GLY A 29 2.83 27.90 15.26
CA GLY A 29 2.99 27.02 14.08
C GLY A 29 1.93 27.16 12.98
N PHE A 30 1.11 28.21 13.00
CA PHE A 30 0.15 28.51 11.92
C PHE A 30 0.34 29.93 11.40
N THR A 31 1.58 30.32 11.11
CA THR A 31 1.88 31.50 10.29
C THR A 31 2.00 31.08 8.83
N ASP A 32 1.63 31.94 7.88
CA ASP A 32 1.78 31.65 6.45
C ASP A 32 3.22 31.30 6.08
N GLU A 33 4.20 31.94 6.76
CA GLU A 33 5.61 31.63 6.63
C GLU A 33 5.94 30.19 7.08
N SER A 34 5.42 29.76 8.23
CA SER A 34 5.61 28.40 8.72
C SER A 34 4.98 27.34 7.80
N LEU A 35 3.82 27.66 7.21
CA LEU A 35 3.16 26.81 6.22
C LEU A 35 4.02 26.69 4.96
N ARG A 36 4.55 27.80 4.46
CA ARG A 36 5.45 27.82 3.30
C ARG A 36 6.72 27.01 3.56
N LYS A 37 7.34 27.20 4.72
CA LYS A 37 8.53 26.45 5.14
C LYS A 37 8.24 24.95 5.28
N ALA A 38 7.09 24.58 5.82
CA ALA A 38 6.66 23.18 5.89
C ALA A 38 6.42 22.59 4.49
N GLN A 39 5.85 23.36 3.57
CA GLN A 39 5.64 22.93 2.19
C GLN A 39 6.96 22.78 1.43
N GLU A 40 7.89 23.72 1.58
CA GLU A 40 9.25 23.65 1.03
C GLU A 40 9.99 22.43 1.58
N ALA A 41 9.93 22.19 2.89
CA ALA A 41 10.54 21.01 3.51
C ALA A 41 9.95 19.69 2.98
N ARG A 42 8.61 19.64 2.80
CA ARG A 42 7.93 18.49 2.19
C ARG A 42 8.39 18.27 0.75
N ARG A 43 8.54 19.33 -0.05
CA ARG A 43 9.01 19.23 -1.44
C ARG A 43 10.45 18.73 -1.50
N ASN A 44 11.33 19.28 -0.67
CA ASN A 44 12.75 18.94 -0.63
C ASN A 44 13.00 17.49 -0.16
N ASN A 45 12.18 17.01 0.78
CA ASN A 45 12.24 15.65 1.27
C ASN A 45 11.42 14.65 0.46
N ASN A 46 10.64 15.10 -0.51
CA ASN A 46 9.88 14.21 -1.37
C ASN A 46 10.80 13.49 -2.36
N THR A 47 10.71 12.16 -2.39
CA THR A 47 11.31 11.33 -3.43
C THR A 47 10.33 11.18 -4.59
N CYS A 48 10.80 11.45 -5.80
CA CYS A 48 9.99 11.34 -7.01
C CYS A 48 9.62 9.88 -7.28
N GLY A 49 8.33 9.59 -7.40
CA GLY A 49 7.84 8.26 -7.75
C GLY A 49 8.05 7.84 -9.21
N ASN A 50 8.63 8.69 -10.06
CA ASN A 50 9.02 8.35 -11.44
C ASN A 50 10.52 8.05 -11.52
N CYS A 51 11.39 9.02 -11.20
CA CYS A 51 12.84 8.84 -11.36
C CYS A 51 13.61 8.50 -10.08
N GLY A 52 12.95 8.47 -8.91
CA GLY A 52 13.60 8.20 -7.62
C GLY A 52 14.46 9.34 -7.07
N GLN A 53 14.58 10.48 -7.76
CA GLN A 53 15.35 11.63 -7.28
C GLN A 53 14.53 12.50 -6.31
N ARG A 54 15.21 13.22 -5.41
CA ARG A 54 14.57 14.10 -4.41
C ARG A 54 14.32 15.52 -4.95
N GLY A 55 13.50 16.30 -4.25
CA GLY A 55 13.33 17.74 -4.50
C GLY A 55 12.19 18.13 -5.45
N HIS A 56 11.43 17.17 -5.97
CA HIS A 56 10.27 17.44 -6.82
C HIS A 56 9.19 16.37 -6.68
N TYR A 57 7.96 16.73 -7.06
CA TYR A 57 6.85 15.80 -7.15
C TYR A 57 6.88 15.07 -8.50
N ALA A 58 6.31 13.86 -8.56
CA ALA A 58 6.26 13.07 -9.81
C ALA A 58 5.58 13.82 -10.97
N LYS A 59 4.61 14.69 -10.68
CA LYS A 59 3.94 15.56 -11.67
C LYS A 59 4.86 16.60 -12.31
N GLN A 60 6.01 16.90 -11.68
CA GLN A 60 6.99 17.88 -12.12
C GLN A 60 8.29 17.21 -12.61
N CYS A 61 8.29 15.88 -12.76
CA CYS A 61 9.46 15.14 -13.21
C CYS A 61 9.70 15.43 -14.69
N LYS A 62 10.94 15.82 -15.03
CA LYS A 62 11.37 16.06 -16.42
C LYS A 62 11.89 14.81 -17.12
N ASN A 63 12.12 13.74 -16.38
CA ASN A 63 12.59 12.47 -16.95
C ASN A 63 11.43 11.76 -17.64
N GLU A 64 11.78 10.89 -18.59
CA GLU A 64 10.81 10.03 -19.26
C GLU A 64 9.99 9.23 -18.24
N ARG A 65 8.72 9.00 -18.58
CA ARG A 65 7.80 8.27 -17.71
C ARG A 65 8.16 6.79 -17.75
N VAL A 66 8.53 6.24 -16.61
CA VAL A 66 8.77 4.80 -16.48
C VAL A 66 7.43 4.11 -16.20
N GLU A 67 6.98 3.29 -17.15
CA GLU A 67 5.85 2.39 -16.98
C GLU A 67 6.17 1.38 -15.85
N GLY A 68 5.24 1.17 -14.91
CA GLY A 68 5.39 0.16 -13.85
C GLY A 68 5.84 0.63 -12.47
N ILE A 69 6.21 1.90 -12.26
CA ILE A 69 6.51 2.44 -10.91
C ILE A 69 5.22 2.90 -10.20
N HIS A 70 4.12 2.17 -10.39
CA HIS A 70 2.86 2.44 -9.72
C HIS A 70 2.84 1.79 -8.35
N ARG A 71 3.35 2.48 -7.32
CA ARG A 71 3.13 2.22 -5.87
C ARG A 71 3.20 0.75 -5.42
N THR A 72 3.77 -0.16 -6.20
CA THR A 72 3.99 -1.51 -5.74
C THR A 72 5.11 -1.39 -4.71
N SER A 73 4.83 -1.91 -3.53
CA SER A 73 5.82 -1.98 -2.47
C SER A 73 7.13 -2.52 -3.06
N ALA A 74 8.29 -2.06 -2.60
CA ALA A 74 9.57 -2.65 -3.04
C ALA A 74 9.56 -4.18 -2.93
N PHE A 75 8.77 -4.71 -1.99
CA PHE A 75 8.44 -6.12 -1.82
C PHE A 75 7.78 -6.76 -3.07
N GLN A 76 6.75 -6.13 -3.65
CA GLN A 76 6.09 -6.62 -4.87
C GLN A 76 7.00 -6.58 -6.11
N ARG A 77 8.00 -5.71 -6.15
CA ARG A 77 8.98 -5.65 -7.26
C ARG A 77 9.93 -6.86 -7.29
N ASN A 78 10.15 -7.49 -6.13
CA ASN A 78 11.04 -8.65 -5.99
C ASN A 78 10.28 -9.94 -5.70
N THR A 79 8.95 -9.93 -5.74
CA THR A 79 8.17 -11.15 -5.54
C THR A 79 8.19 -11.92 -6.86
N PRO A 80 8.78 -13.14 -6.91
CA PRO A 80 8.71 -13.95 -8.12
C PRO A 80 7.25 -14.25 -8.45
N GLU A 81 6.95 -14.43 -9.72
CA GLU A 81 5.59 -14.83 -10.13
C GLU A 81 5.19 -16.11 -9.40
N TYR A 82 3.98 -16.13 -8.83
CA TYR A 82 3.51 -17.28 -8.05
C TYR A 82 3.36 -18.50 -8.96
N ASN A 83 4.20 -19.51 -8.74
CA ASN A 83 4.17 -20.75 -9.50
C ASN A 83 3.47 -21.85 -8.70
N VAL A 84 2.19 -22.06 -9.02
CA VAL A 84 1.34 -23.10 -8.43
C VAL A 84 1.97 -24.49 -8.54
N ILE A 85 2.65 -24.79 -9.66
CA ILE A 85 3.30 -26.10 -9.89
C ILE A 85 4.49 -26.29 -8.96
N GLU A 86 5.27 -25.23 -8.72
CA GLU A 86 6.42 -25.30 -7.83
C GLU A 86 5.99 -25.49 -6.37
N ASP A 87 4.93 -24.79 -5.94
CA ASP A 87 4.35 -24.97 -4.61
C ASP A 87 3.73 -26.37 -4.44
N LEU A 88 3.12 -26.91 -5.50
CA LEU A 88 2.60 -28.28 -5.54
C LEU A 88 3.73 -29.34 -5.44
N LYS A 89 4.87 -29.09 -6.09
CA LYS A 89 6.06 -29.96 -5.98
C LYS A 89 6.66 -29.96 -4.58
N ASN A 90 6.64 -28.79 -3.92
CA ASN A 90 7.24 -28.56 -2.62
C ASN A 90 6.27 -28.75 -1.44
N THR A 91 4.99 -29.04 -1.70
CA THR A 91 4.00 -29.25 -0.65
C THR A 91 4.36 -30.48 0.16
N ARG A 92 4.42 -30.31 1.48
CA ARG A 92 4.75 -31.36 2.43
C ARG A 92 3.50 -32.21 2.72
N ALA A 93 3.10 -33.04 1.78
CA ALA A 93 2.42 -34.28 2.16
C ALA A 93 3.45 -35.18 2.88
N ASN A 94 3.01 -36.17 3.68
CA ASN A 94 3.92 -37.13 4.33
C ASN A 94 4.87 -37.84 3.34
N ALA A 95 4.58 -37.74 2.05
CA ALA A 95 5.50 -37.94 0.95
C ALA A 95 5.38 -36.78 -0.05
N THR A 96 6.48 -36.31 -0.63
CA THR A 96 6.45 -35.28 -1.69
C THR A 96 5.69 -35.81 -2.93
N PHE A 97 5.15 -34.93 -3.77
CA PHE A 97 4.48 -35.35 -5.02
C PHE A 97 5.38 -36.26 -5.87
N SER A 98 6.68 -35.97 -5.93
CA SER A 98 7.69 -36.81 -6.59
C SER A 98 7.80 -38.21 -5.97
N GLN A 99 7.69 -38.33 -4.65
CA GLN A 99 7.68 -39.62 -3.97
C GLN A 99 6.39 -40.40 -4.28
N ILE A 100 5.22 -39.76 -4.27
CA ILE A 100 3.93 -40.40 -4.62
C ILE A 100 3.93 -40.93 -6.06
N ILE A 101 4.42 -40.12 -7.01
CA ILE A 101 4.62 -40.49 -8.42
C ILE A 101 5.56 -41.70 -8.55
N ASN A 102 6.55 -41.82 -7.67
CA ASN A 102 7.49 -42.94 -7.70
C ASN A 102 6.98 -44.21 -7.03
N ILE A 103 6.14 -44.08 -6.01
CA ILE A 103 5.54 -45.18 -5.26
C ILE A 103 4.40 -45.84 -6.04
N SER A 104 3.62 -45.07 -6.81
CA SER A 104 2.46 -45.58 -7.55
C SER A 104 2.62 -45.47 -9.07
N PRO A 105 2.74 -46.60 -9.80
CA PRO A 105 2.81 -46.62 -11.26
C PRO A 105 1.60 -45.95 -11.94
N GLU A 106 0.40 -46.06 -11.36
CA GLU A 106 -0.81 -45.41 -11.87
C GLU A 106 -0.75 -43.89 -11.74
N GLN A 107 -0.30 -43.38 -10.58
CA GLN A 107 -0.11 -41.94 -10.40
C GLN A 107 0.95 -41.36 -11.34
N ARG A 108 2.00 -42.14 -11.63
CA ARG A 108 3.01 -41.77 -12.65
C ARG A 108 2.41 -41.61 -14.03
N LYS A 109 1.53 -42.54 -14.43
CA LYS A 109 0.84 -42.48 -15.73
C LYS A 109 -0.05 -41.24 -15.82
N ILE A 110 -0.84 -40.98 -14.79
CA ILE A 110 -1.71 -39.78 -14.71
C ILE A 110 -0.88 -38.49 -14.80
N TYR A 111 0.23 -38.42 -14.06
CA TYR A 111 1.12 -37.25 -14.06
C TYR A 111 1.73 -36.99 -15.44
N HIS A 112 2.31 -38.00 -16.09
CA HIS A 112 2.90 -37.81 -17.42
C HIS A 112 1.86 -37.49 -18.49
N GLU A 113 0.67 -38.07 -18.40
CA GLU A 113 -0.43 -37.75 -19.31
C GLU A 113 -0.93 -36.32 -19.11
N GLY A 114 -1.05 -35.85 -17.87
CA GLY A 114 -1.40 -34.48 -17.55
C GLY A 114 -0.34 -33.47 -18.00
N MET A 115 0.93 -33.75 -17.74
CA MET A 115 2.06 -32.90 -18.16
C MET A 115 2.21 -32.82 -19.68
N ARG A 116 1.83 -33.86 -20.42
CA ARG A 116 1.81 -33.85 -21.89
C ARG A 116 0.75 -32.90 -22.45
N ARG A 117 -0.34 -32.67 -21.71
CA ARG A 117 -1.46 -31.81 -22.11
C ARG A 117 -1.23 -30.35 -21.74
N TYR A 118 -0.29 -30.06 -20.85
CA TYR A 118 0.07 -28.70 -20.47
C TYR A 118 1.09 -28.13 -21.46
N PRO A 119 0.88 -26.90 -21.99
CA PRO A 119 1.90 -26.25 -22.81
C PRO A 119 3.14 -25.99 -21.93
N GLN A 120 4.28 -26.51 -22.36
CA GLN A 120 5.58 -26.17 -21.78
C GLN A 120 5.89 -24.75 -22.23
N THR A 121 6.00 -23.81 -21.29
CA THR A 121 6.53 -22.48 -21.55
C THR A 121 8.04 -22.55 -21.46
N ASP A 122 8.73 -22.14 -22.52
CA ASP A 122 10.20 -22.03 -22.57
C ASP A 122 10.73 -20.94 -21.60
#